data_AF-A0A9J6AU09-F1
#
_entry.id   AF-A0A9J6AU09-F1
#
_cell.length_a   1.000
_cell.length_b   1.000
_cell.length_c   1.000
_cell.angle_alpha   90.00
_cell.angle_beta   90.00
_cell.angle_gamma   90.00
#
_symmetry.space_group_name_H-M   'P 1'
#
loop_
_entity.id
_entity.type
_entity.pdbx_description
1 polymer ?
#
loop_
_entity_poly.entity_id
_entity_poly.type
_entity_poly.pdbx_seq_one_letter_code
_entity_poly.pdbx_strand_id
1 'polypeptide(L)'
;MWTTFRICVRSAIPNRLITKYFGAMTKVPKLLFLNKFKEPNSFEDEDRFKNGVLYFISTFLTASEVSKTSIPKFYFDLVESGQYTSYPWGIECFRLTLKACNHRLKRNPTSFRFSQFHLALQIWFYECCHPFDNKIAICVAMVTTRILNWKTSNEIIFFDDLKQLEIR
;
A
#
# COMPACT_ATOMS: atom_id res chain seq x y z
N MET A 1 6.67 -22.70 -8.00
CA MET A 1 5.39 -23.41 -7.85
C MET A 1 4.34 -22.35 -7.53
N TRP A 2 3.57 -21.92 -8.53
CA TRP A 2 2.62 -20.81 -8.38
C TRP A 2 1.28 -21.38 -7.96
N THR A 3 1.01 -21.42 -6.66
CA THR A 3 -0.27 -21.85 -6.13
C THR A 3 -1.33 -20.82 -6.49
N THR A 4 -2.39 -21.28 -7.16
CA THR A 4 -3.56 -20.49 -7.53
C THR A 4 -4.23 -19.97 -6.25
N PHE A 5 -3.94 -18.72 -5.88
CA PHE A 5 -4.67 -18.05 -4.80
C PHE A 5 -6.12 -17.88 -5.23
N ARG A 6 -7.05 -18.46 -4.46
CA ARG A 6 -8.49 -18.17 -4.60
C ARG A 6 -8.69 -16.67 -4.33
N ILE A 7 -8.81 -15.91 -5.41
CA ILE A 7 -9.17 -14.50 -5.38
C ILE A 7 -10.60 -14.41 -4.84
N CYS A 8 -10.85 -13.53 -3.87
CA CYS A 8 -12.18 -13.16 -3.40
C CYS A 8 -13.12 -12.98 -4.60
N VAL A 9 -14.17 -13.81 -4.67
CA VAL A 9 -15.21 -13.68 -5.69
C VAL A 9 -15.79 -12.28 -5.57
N ARG A 10 -15.70 -11.49 -6.64
CA ARG A 10 -16.37 -10.18 -6.69
C ARG A 10 -17.87 -10.41 -6.54
N SER A 11 -18.40 -10.09 -5.38
CA SER A 11 -19.84 -10.21 -5.13
C SER A 11 -20.58 -9.04 -5.79
N ALA A 12 -21.66 -9.35 -6.51
CA ALA A 12 -22.61 -8.37 -7.03
C ALA A 12 -23.41 -7.68 -5.91
N ILE A 13 -23.47 -8.30 -4.72
CA ILE A 13 -24.18 -7.77 -3.56
C ILE A 13 -23.38 -6.61 -2.96
N PRO A 14 -24.05 -5.51 -2.56
CA PRO A 14 -23.42 -4.41 -1.82
C PRO A 14 -22.69 -4.93 -0.58
N ASN A 15 -21.49 -4.41 -0.33
CA ASN A 15 -20.73 -4.77 0.86
C ASN A 15 -21.38 -4.14 2.10
N ARG A 16 -21.46 -4.88 3.22
CA ARG A 16 -22.16 -4.41 4.43
C ARG A 16 -21.52 -3.14 5.00
N LEU A 17 -20.18 -3.03 4.99
CA LEU A 17 -19.49 -1.81 5.45
C LEU A 17 -19.86 -0.59 4.62
N ILE A 18 -20.03 -0.77 3.29
CA ILE A 18 -20.48 0.31 2.41
C ILE A 18 -21.91 0.72 2.78
N THR A 19 -22.82 -0.25 2.88
CA THR A 19 -24.23 0.03 3.20
C THR A 19 -24.40 0.71 4.55
N LYS A 20 -23.67 0.23 5.57
CA LYS A 20 -23.77 0.73 6.94
C LYS A 20 -23.21 2.15 7.12
N TYR A 21 -22.04 2.44 6.54
CA TYR A 21 -21.34 3.69 6.81
C TYR A 21 -21.44 4.74 5.71
N PHE A 22 -21.84 4.34 4.50
CA PHE A 22 -21.90 5.17 3.31
C PHE A 22 -23.24 5.05 2.56
N GLY A 23 -24.21 4.31 3.10
CA GLY A 23 -25.55 4.16 2.53
C GLY A 23 -25.56 3.42 1.18
N ALA A 24 -26.43 3.84 0.26
CA ALA A 24 -26.61 3.20 -1.04
C ALA A 24 -25.54 3.57 -2.10
N MET A 25 -24.35 4.02 -1.67
CA MET A 25 -23.28 4.38 -2.60
C MET A 25 -22.75 3.16 -3.35
N THR A 26 -22.66 3.28 -4.68
CA THR A 26 -22.02 2.24 -5.53
C THR A 26 -20.49 2.34 -5.52
N LYS A 27 -19.96 3.54 -5.25
CA LYS A 27 -18.53 3.83 -5.13
C LYS A 27 -18.34 4.80 -3.97
N VAL A 28 -17.47 4.44 -3.02
CA VAL A 28 -17.13 5.31 -1.89
C VAL A 28 -15.98 6.24 -2.30
N PRO A 29 -16.18 7.57 -2.37
CA PRO A 29 -15.09 8.50 -2.63
C PRO A 29 -14.02 8.39 -1.55
N LYS A 30 -12.74 8.37 -1.96
CA LYS A 30 -11.64 8.20 -1.02
C LYS A 30 -11.58 9.34 0.00
N LEU A 31 -11.79 10.58 -0.45
CA LEU A 31 -11.86 11.74 0.44
C LEU A 31 -12.96 11.60 1.51
N LEU A 32 -14.15 11.13 1.11
CA LEU A 32 -15.26 10.91 2.03
C LEU A 32 -14.89 9.87 3.09
N PHE A 33 -14.30 8.75 2.68
CA PHE A 33 -13.83 7.72 3.61
C PHE A 33 -12.78 8.26 4.59
N LEU A 34 -11.77 9.00 4.11
CA LEU A 34 -10.70 9.52 4.95
C LEU A 34 -11.19 10.58 5.95
N ASN A 35 -12.13 11.44 5.53
CA ASN A 35 -12.73 12.41 6.44
C ASN A 35 -13.53 11.70 7.53
N LYS A 36 -14.37 10.73 7.14
CA LYS A 36 -15.11 9.91 8.10
C LYS A 36 -14.18 9.16 9.06
N PHE A 37 -13.06 8.62 8.57
CA PHE A 37 -12.09 7.92 9.41
C PHE A 37 -11.43 8.80 10.47
N LYS A 38 -11.33 10.11 10.24
CA LYS A 38 -10.80 11.07 11.23
C LYS A 38 -11.82 11.51 12.26
N GLU A 39 -13.11 11.34 11.97
CA GLU A 39 -14.18 11.68 12.93
C GLU A 39 -14.16 10.70 14.10
N PRO A 40 -14.18 11.19 15.35
CA PRO A 40 -14.25 10.31 16.52
C PRO A 40 -15.56 9.52 16.49
N ASN A 41 -15.48 8.23 16.82
CA ASN A 41 -16.63 7.32 16.88
C ASN A 41 -17.42 7.16 15.57
N SER A 42 -16.77 7.38 14.42
CA SER A 42 -17.39 7.23 13.10
C SER A 42 -17.66 5.78 12.68
N PHE A 43 -17.00 4.83 13.35
CA PHE A 43 -17.17 3.40 13.18
C PHE A 43 -17.44 2.73 14.53
N GLU A 44 -18.24 1.67 14.52
CA GLU A 44 -18.50 0.85 15.70
C GLU A 44 -17.31 -0.05 16.01
N ASP A 45 -17.19 -0.49 17.27
CA ASP A 45 -16.05 -1.28 17.75
C ASP A 45 -15.74 -2.51 16.90
N GLU A 46 -16.77 -3.26 16.51
CA GLU A 46 -16.63 -4.46 15.69
C GLU A 46 -16.06 -4.19 14.30
N ASP A 47 -16.26 -2.98 13.77
CA ASP A 47 -15.89 -2.58 12.42
C ASP A 47 -14.65 -1.64 12.41
N ARG A 48 -14.23 -1.10 13.55
CA ARG A 48 -13.07 -0.20 13.67
C ARG A 48 -11.80 -0.81 13.09
N PHE A 49 -11.50 -2.06 13.44
CA PHE A 49 -10.29 -2.72 12.96
C PHE A 49 -10.30 -2.90 11.43
N LYS A 50 -11.41 -3.36 10.84
CA LYS A 50 -11.56 -3.52 9.39
C LYS A 50 -11.41 -2.20 8.65
N ASN A 51 -12.01 -1.13 9.17
CA ASN A 51 -11.85 0.23 8.62
C ASN A 51 -10.42 0.75 8.79
N GLY A 52 -9.72 0.39 9.88
CA GLY A 52 -8.30 0.70 10.07
C GLY A 52 -7.41 0.03 9.02
N VAL A 53 -7.65 -1.25 8.73
CA VAL A 53 -6.97 -1.96 7.63
C VAL A 53 -7.29 -1.31 6.28
N LEU A 54 -8.54 -0.94 6.03
CA LEU A 54 -8.94 -0.26 4.79
C LEU A 54 -8.30 1.14 4.65
N TYR A 55 -8.17 1.87 5.75
CA TYR A 55 -7.42 3.12 5.82
C TYR A 55 -5.96 2.90 5.46
N PHE A 56 -5.34 1.86 6.01
CA PHE A 56 -3.96 1.51 5.70
C PHE A 56 -3.76 1.19 4.21
N ILE A 57 -4.61 0.30 3.66
CA ILE A 57 -4.57 -0.09 2.24
C ILE A 57 -4.73 1.14 1.35
N SER A 58 -5.80 1.92 1.58
CA SER A 58 -6.14 3.05 0.72
C SER A 58 -5.12 4.19 0.82
N THR A 59 -4.53 4.42 1.99
CA THR A 59 -3.59 5.53 2.21
C THR A 59 -2.17 5.17 1.79
N PHE A 60 -1.67 4.00 2.20
CA PHE A 60 -0.26 3.64 2.06
C PHE A 60 0.02 2.68 0.91
N LEU A 61 -0.85 1.69 0.66
CA LEU A 61 -0.56 0.64 -0.33
C LEU A 61 -0.95 1.03 -1.74
N THR A 62 -2.11 1.66 -1.91
CA THR A 62 -2.63 1.98 -3.24
C THR A 62 -2.35 3.42 -3.64
N ALA A 63 -1.75 4.21 -2.73
CA ALA A 63 -2.14 5.61 -2.47
C ALA A 63 -3.13 6.15 -3.50
N SER A 64 -2.85 6.93 -4.52
CA SER A 64 -3.85 7.54 -5.45
C SER A 64 -4.41 8.86 -4.99
N GLU A 65 -4.63 9.75 -5.97
CA GLU A 65 -5.07 11.12 -5.77
C GLU A 65 -6.42 11.16 -5.04
N VAL A 66 -6.40 11.64 -3.80
CA VAL A 66 -7.51 11.54 -2.85
C VAL A 66 -8.78 12.22 -3.38
N SER A 67 -8.64 13.34 -4.09
CA SER A 67 -9.74 14.15 -4.60
C SER A 67 -10.48 13.55 -5.80
N LYS A 68 -9.87 12.59 -6.52
CA LYS A 68 -10.40 12.08 -7.81
C LYS A 68 -10.64 10.57 -7.83
N THR A 69 -10.38 9.88 -6.72
CA THR A 69 -10.45 8.42 -6.68
C THR A 69 -11.47 7.92 -5.68
N SER A 70 -12.05 6.75 -5.99
CA SER A 70 -12.92 6.00 -5.10
C SER A 70 -12.18 4.76 -4.62
N ILE A 71 -12.49 4.31 -3.41
CA ILE A 71 -11.98 3.04 -2.88
C ILE A 71 -12.72 1.92 -3.62
N PRO A 72 -12.00 1.03 -4.33
CA PRO A 72 -12.63 -0.12 -4.97
C PRO A 72 -13.41 -0.97 -3.97
N LYS A 73 -14.65 -1.35 -4.32
CA LYS A 73 -15.47 -2.29 -3.53
C LYS A 73 -14.69 -3.56 -3.16
N PHE A 74 -13.83 -4.01 -4.06
CA PHE A 74 -12.95 -5.15 -3.83
C PHE A 74 -12.16 -5.06 -2.52
N TYR A 75 -11.64 -3.89 -2.14
CA TYR A 75 -10.91 -3.75 -0.87
C TYR A 75 -11.85 -3.84 0.34
N PHE A 76 -13.11 -3.39 0.23
CA PHE A 76 -14.12 -3.60 1.27
C PHE A 76 -14.43 -5.09 1.45
N ASP A 77 -14.66 -5.82 0.35
CA ASP A 77 -14.90 -7.26 0.38
C ASP A 77 -13.70 -8.02 0.97
N LEU A 78 -12.49 -7.57 0.66
CA LEU A 78 -11.24 -8.16 1.15
C LEU A 78 -11.03 -7.95 2.66
N VAL A 79 -11.32 -6.76 3.19
CA VAL A 79 -11.23 -6.51 4.65
C VAL A 79 -12.34 -7.21 5.42
N GLU A 80 -13.55 -7.28 4.85
CA GLU A 80 -14.68 -7.93 5.50
C GLU A 80 -14.52 -9.45 5.56
N SER A 81 -13.97 -10.06 4.51
CA SER A 81 -13.67 -11.51 4.47
C SER A 81 -12.41 -11.91 5.22
N GLY A 82 -11.58 -10.98 5.68
CA GLY A 82 -10.29 -11.26 6.33
C GLY A 82 -9.16 -11.69 5.38
N GLN A 83 -9.44 -11.83 4.07
CA GLN A 83 -8.48 -12.30 3.07
C GLN A 83 -7.37 -11.29 2.76
N TYR A 84 -7.44 -10.08 3.30
CA TYR A 84 -6.37 -9.09 3.18
C TYR A 84 -5.03 -9.58 3.76
N THR A 85 -5.04 -10.57 4.67
CA THR A 85 -3.83 -11.14 5.27
C THR A 85 -3.05 -12.04 4.29
N SER A 86 -3.74 -12.72 3.39
CA SER A 86 -3.16 -13.62 2.37
C SER A 86 -3.15 -13.00 0.97
N TYR A 87 -3.69 -11.80 0.81
CA TYR A 87 -3.70 -11.09 -0.47
C TYR A 87 -2.28 -10.72 -0.91
N PRO A 88 -1.91 -10.92 -2.17
CA PRO A 88 -0.56 -10.65 -2.67
C PRO A 88 -0.31 -9.14 -2.87
N TRP A 89 -0.27 -8.37 -1.77
CA TRP A 89 -0.08 -6.91 -1.79
C TRP A 89 1.15 -6.46 -2.56
N GLY A 90 2.26 -7.20 -2.48
CA GLY A 90 3.47 -6.89 -3.25
C GLY A 90 3.22 -6.82 -4.76
N ILE A 91 2.49 -7.81 -5.30
CA ILE A 91 2.13 -7.86 -6.73
C ILE A 91 1.16 -6.73 -7.09
N GLU A 92 0.13 -6.50 -6.26
CA GLU A 92 -0.85 -5.43 -6.48
C GLU A 92 -0.17 -4.04 -6.51
N CYS A 93 0.64 -3.72 -5.50
CA CYS A 93 1.35 -2.46 -5.41
C CYS A 93 2.32 -2.26 -6.58
N PHE A 94 3.03 -3.31 -6.98
CA PHE A 94 3.90 -3.28 -8.17
C PHE A 94 3.11 -2.93 -9.43
N ARG A 95 1.97 -3.59 -9.68
CA ARG A 95 1.12 -3.33 -10.84
C ARG A 95 0.54 -1.92 -10.85
N LEU A 96 0.04 -1.45 -9.70
CA LEU A 96 -0.47 -0.08 -9.56
C LEU A 96 0.61 0.95 -9.88
N THR A 97 1.83 0.70 -9.43
CA THR A 97 2.95 1.61 -9.70
C THR A 97 3.40 1.53 -11.13
N LEU A 98 3.58 0.35 -11.71
CA LEU A 98 3.90 0.22 -13.13
C LEU A 98 2.88 0.98 -14.00
N LYS A 99 1.59 0.90 -13.66
CA LYS A 99 0.53 1.67 -14.33
C LYS A 99 0.70 3.19 -14.15
N ALA A 100 0.99 3.65 -12.93
CA ALA A 100 1.22 5.06 -12.64
C ALA A 100 2.47 5.59 -13.37
N CYS A 101 3.57 4.84 -13.37
CA CYS A 101 4.81 5.11 -14.12
C CYS A 101 4.52 5.20 -15.61
N ASN A 102 3.89 4.19 -16.20
CA ASN A 102 3.60 4.18 -17.63
C ASN A 102 2.73 5.37 -18.06
N HIS A 103 1.73 5.75 -17.26
CA HIS A 103 0.90 6.91 -17.57
C HIS A 103 1.67 8.24 -17.47
N ARG A 104 2.53 8.38 -16.45
CA ARG A 104 3.23 9.63 -16.17
C ARG A 104 4.52 9.80 -16.98
N LEU A 105 5.28 8.73 -17.23
CA LEU A 105 6.47 8.74 -18.09
C LEU A 105 6.12 8.99 -19.56
N LYS A 106 4.96 8.54 -20.04
CA LYS A 106 4.43 8.90 -21.37
C LYS A 106 4.28 10.41 -21.59
N ARG A 107 4.27 11.21 -20.52
CA ARG A 107 4.18 12.67 -20.59
C ARG A 107 5.55 13.37 -20.62
N ASN A 108 6.66 12.62 -20.74
CA ASN A 108 8.03 13.12 -20.71
C ASN A 108 8.28 14.19 -19.62
N PRO A 109 7.94 13.92 -18.35
CA PRO A 109 8.09 14.92 -17.30
C PRO A 109 9.58 15.11 -16.95
N THR A 110 9.97 16.34 -16.62
CA THR A 110 11.33 16.66 -16.15
C THR A 110 11.61 16.14 -14.74
N SER A 111 10.56 15.87 -13.95
CA SER A 111 10.65 15.24 -12.63
C SER A 111 9.36 14.50 -12.28
N PHE A 112 9.45 13.52 -11.39
CA PHE A 112 8.31 12.69 -11.01
C PHE A 112 8.26 12.40 -9.52
N ARG A 113 7.13 12.75 -8.87
CA ARG A 113 6.88 12.39 -7.47
C ARG A 113 6.00 11.15 -7.39
N PHE A 114 6.54 10.09 -6.81
CA PHE A 114 5.79 8.92 -6.40
C PHE A 114 4.92 9.29 -5.20
N SER A 115 3.60 9.12 -5.30
CA SER A 115 2.72 9.28 -4.15
C SER A 115 2.26 7.95 -3.56
N GLN A 116 2.56 6.81 -4.21
CA GLN A 116 1.81 5.55 -4.06
C GLN A 116 2.69 4.34 -3.81
N PHE A 117 3.96 4.53 -3.44
CA PHE A 117 4.93 3.45 -3.65
C PHE A 117 6.17 3.41 -2.78
N HIS A 118 6.39 4.34 -1.85
CA HIS A 118 7.64 4.30 -1.07
C HIS A 118 7.79 3.02 -0.24
N LEU A 119 6.73 2.60 0.46
CA LEU A 119 6.79 1.42 1.31
C LEU A 119 6.83 0.12 0.51
N ALA A 120 6.04 0.00 -0.56
CA ALA A 120 6.05 -1.19 -1.40
C ALA A 120 7.35 -1.32 -2.19
N LEU A 121 7.94 -0.23 -2.69
CA LEU A 121 9.26 -0.25 -3.32
C LEU A 121 10.36 -0.54 -2.30
N GLN A 122 10.26 -0.05 -1.06
CA GLN A 122 11.18 -0.45 0.02
C GLN A 122 11.11 -1.96 0.24
N ILE A 123 9.91 -2.52 0.44
CA ILE A 123 9.72 -3.98 0.61
C ILE A 123 10.26 -4.72 -0.61
N TRP A 124 9.90 -4.30 -1.82
CA TRP A 124 10.26 -4.97 -3.07
C TRP A 124 11.77 -4.89 -3.37
N PHE A 125 12.41 -3.76 -3.07
CA PHE A 125 13.86 -3.60 -3.14
C PHE A 125 14.56 -4.61 -2.22
N TYR A 126 14.06 -4.82 -1.00
CA TYR A 126 14.59 -5.86 -0.09
C TYR A 126 14.20 -7.30 -0.48
N GLU A 127 13.14 -7.51 -1.26
CA GLU A 127 12.69 -8.83 -1.71
C GLU A 127 13.36 -9.30 -3.01
N CYS A 128 13.63 -8.38 -3.95
CA CYS A 128 14.05 -8.70 -5.32
C CYS A 128 15.49 -8.36 -5.63
N CYS A 129 16.13 -7.44 -4.89
CA CYS A 129 17.55 -7.20 -5.11
C CYS A 129 18.33 -8.37 -4.51
N HIS A 130 18.82 -9.24 -5.39
CA HIS A 130 19.91 -10.18 -5.13
C HIS A 130 21.00 -9.45 -4.33
N PRO A 131 21.66 -10.11 -3.35
CA PRO A 131 22.39 -9.45 -2.28
C PRO A 131 23.19 -8.31 -2.87
N PHE A 132 22.81 -7.08 -2.53
CA PHE A 132 23.69 -5.95 -2.72
C PHE A 132 25.02 -6.43 -2.18
N ASP A 133 26.04 -6.37 -3.03
CA ASP A 133 27.44 -6.44 -2.62
C ASP A 133 27.50 -5.83 -1.22
N ASN A 134 27.86 -6.61 -0.18
CA ASN A 134 27.50 -6.48 1.25
C ASN A 134 27.81 -5.11 1.91
N LYS A 135 28.15 -4.12 1.09
CA LYS A 135 28.35 -2.69 1.28
C LYS A 135 27.13 -1.93 1.80
N ILE A 136 25.89 -2.27 1.43
CA ILE A 136 24.70 -1.48 1.84
C ILE A 136 23.90 -2.18 2.95
N ALA A 137 23.57 -3.45 2.75
CA ALA A 137 22.79 -4.23 3.71
C ALA A 137 23.23 -5.70 3.67
N ILE A 138 23.28 -6.32 4.84
CA ILE A 138 23.68 -7.71 5.04
C ILE A 138 22.42 -8.54 5.31
N CYS A 139 22.20 -9.58 4.52
CA CYS A 139 21.11 -10.54 4.75
C CYS A 139 21.50 -11.47 5.91
N VAL A 140 20.74 -11.41 7.00
CA VAL A 140 20.92 -12.21 8.22
C VAL A 140 20.17 -13.53 8.16
N ALA A 141 19.05 -13.59 7.43
CA ALA A 141 18.22 -14.79 7.33
C ALA A 141 17.30 -14.79 6.09
N MET A 142 16.87 -15.98 5.65
CA MET A 142 15.93 -16.13 4.51
C MET A 142 14.51 -16.55 4.95
N VAL A 143 14.05 -16.06 6.10
CA VAL A 143 12.73 -16.36 6.67
C VAL A 143 11.63 -15.39 6.18
N THR A 144 10.36 -15.74 6.40
CA THR A 144 9.16 -15.13 5.78
C THR A 144 8.79 -13.70 6.21
N THR A 145 9.71 -12.95 6.80
CA THR A 145 9.63 -11.48 6.90
C THR A 145 10.96 -10.90 6.42
N ARG A 146 11.14 -10.87 5.09
CA ARG A 146 12.44 -10.53 4.48
C ARG A 146 12.98 -9.19 4.95
N ILE A 147 12.12 -8.19 5.19
CA ILE A 147 12.51 -6.86 5.69
C ILE A 147 13.23 -6.90 7.05
N LEU A 148 12.85 -7.83 7.95
CA LEU A 148 13.46 -7.96 9.28
C LEU A 148 14.76 -8.77 9.27
N ASN A 149 15.08 -9.38 8.12
CA ASN A 149 16.25 -10.20 7.98
C ASN A 149 17.44 -9.43 7.37
N TRP A 150 17.37 -8.10 7.30
CA TRP A 150 18.47 -7.28 6.82
C TRP A 150 19.00 -6.41 7.96
N LYS A 151 20.32 -6.35 8.10
CA LYS A 151 21.04 -5.38 8.95
C LYS A 151 21.81 -4.43 8.05
N THR A 152 21.97 -3.19 8.47
CA THR A 152 22.87 -2.27 7.77
C THR A 152 24.31 -2.76 7.93
N SER A 153 25.11 -2.66 6.87
CA SER A 153 26.51 -3.13 6.88
C SER A 153 27.41 -2.31 7.80
N ASN A 154 27.01 -1.06 8.09
CA ASN A 154 27.59 -0.12 9.07
C ASN A 154 26.52 0.91 9.50
N GLU A 155 26.76 1.67 10.57
CA GLU A 155 25.88 2.73 11.11
C GLU A 155 25.61 3.90 10.13
N ILE A 156 26.28 3.91 8.98
CA ILE A 156 26.17 4.96 7.98
C ILE A 156 25.00 4.62 7.07
N ILE A 157 23.80 4.87 7.56
CA ILE A 157 22.72 5.22 6.65
C ILE A 157 23.21 6.47 5.90
N PHE A 158 23.15 6.46 4.57
CA PHE A 158 23.46 7.60 3.70
C PHE A 158 22.50 8.78 3.99
N PHE A 159 22.68 9.43 5.14
CA PHE A 159 22.11 10.72 5.50
C PHE A 159 23.14 11.84 5.35
N ASP A 160 24.42 11.52 5.16
CA ASP A 160 25.45 12.55 4.98
C ASP A 160 25.23 13.36 3.69
N ASP A 161 24.66 12.75 2.65
CA ASP A 161 24.22 13.45 1.44
C ASP A 161 23.02 14.40 1.70
N LEU A 162 22.20 14.09 2.71
CA LEU A 162 21.09 14.97 3.15
C LEU A 162 21.58 16.10 4.06
N LYS A 163 22.67 15.91 4.81
CA LYS A 163 23.33 16.98 5.57
C LYS A 163 23.99 18.03 4.67
N GLN A 164 24.40 17.67 3.46
CA GLN A 164 24.94 18.64 2.50
C GLN A 164 23.87 19.54 1.86
N LEU A 165 22.58 19.24 2.02
CA LEU A 165 21.48 20.07 1.50
C LEU A 165 20.95 21.11 2.50
N GLU A 166 21.39 21.08 3.76
CA GLU A 166 21.07 22.11 4.77
C GLU A 166 22.09 23.25 4.82
N ILE A 167 23.14 23.20 3.99
CA ILE A 167 24.12 24.29 3.83
C ILE A 167 24.12 24.72 2.36
N ARG A 168 23.03 25.36 1.92
CA ARG A 168 23.05 26.26 0.77
C ARG A 168 21.97 27.32 0.87
#